data_AF-A0A916V6M0-F1
#
_entry.id   AF-A0A916V6M0-F1
#
_cell.length_a   1.000
_cell.length_b   1.000
_cell.length_c   1.000
_cell.angle_alpha   90.00
_cell.angle_beta   90.00
_cell.angle_gamma   90.00
#
_symmetry.space_group_name_H-M   'P 1'
#
loop_
_entity.id
_entity.type
_entity.pdbx_description
1 polymer ?
#
loop_
_entity_poly.entity_id
_entity_poly.type
_entity_poly.pdbx_seq_one_letter_code
_entity_poly.pdbx_strand_id
1 'polypeptide(L)'
;MENEELKERLQEFISCFELVFDIDWDYTKNSIVDEYLIDIHGTFLDPFPGEHYTGGKGDNWANRSSFLAAYRELKAFAISEGLYNPDEAP
;
A
#
# COMPACT_ATOMS: atom_id res chain seq x y z
N MET A 1 -16.55 -17.80 -7.12
CA MET A 1 -16.06 -17.61 -5.73
C MET A 1 -14.69 -16.97 -5.79
N GLU A 2 -13.65 -17.64 -6.32
CA GLU A 2 -12.32 -17.03 -6.60
C GLU A 2 -12.40 -15.70 -7.36
N ASN A 3 -13.22 -15.65 -8.42
CA ASN A 3 -13.35 -14.45 -9.24
C ASN A 3 -14.11 -13.30 -8.55
N GLU A 4 -14.89 -13.57 -7.50
CA GLU A 4 -15.55 -12.50 -6.71
C GLU A 4 -14.59 -11.96 -5.66
N GLU A 5 -13.85 -12.84 -4.98
CA GLU A 5 -12.79 -12.45 -4.03
C GLU A 5 -11.68 -11.60 -4.65
N LEU A 6 -11.29 -11.91 -5.89
CA LEU A 6 -10.36 -11.08 -6.65
C LEU A 6 -10.96 -9.70 -6.98
N LYS A 7 -12.22 -9.65 -7.42
CA LYS A 7 -12.89 -8.39 -7.74
C LYS A 7 -13.02 -7.47 -6.54
N GLU A 8 -13.39 -8.01 -5.38
CA GLU A 8 -13.50 -7.24 -4.14
C GLU A 8 -12.16 -6.62 -3.75
N ARG A 9 -11.07 -7.39 -3.79
CA ARG A 9 -9.72 -6.90 -3.46
C ARG A 9 -9.19 -5.89 -4.47
N LEU A 10 -9.48 -6.09 -5.76
CA LEU A 10 -9.15 -5.11 -6.80
C LEU A 10 -9.93 -3.80 -6.61
N GLN A 11 -11.23 -3.89 -6.31
CA GLN A 11 -12.05 -2.72 -6.03
C GLN A 11 -11.51 -1.93 -4.84
N GLU A 12 -11.19 -2.61 -3.74
CA GLU A 12 -10.62 -2.00 -2.54
C GLU A 12 -9.27 -1.32 -2.84
N PHE A 13 -8.37 -2.03 -3.54
CA PHE A 13 -7.08 -1.49 -3.95
C PHE A 13 -7.22 -0.23 -4.79
N ILE A 14 -8.06 -0.25 -5.84
CA ILE A 14 -8.25 0.89 -6.75
C ILE A 14 -8.85 2.07 -5.98
N SER A 15 -9.85 1.82 -5.13
CA SER A 15 -10.50 2.88 -4.35
C SER A 15 -9.51 3.55 -3.39
N CYS A 16 -8.69 2.77 -2.68
CA CYS A 16 -7.65 3.32 -1.81
C CYS A 16 -6.53 4.03 -2.59
N PHE A 17 -6.17 3.53 -3.77
CA PHE A 17 -5.20 4.17 -4.64
C PHE A 17 -5.69 5.57 -5.07
N GLU A 18 -6.93 5.67 -5.54
CA GLU A 18 -7.54 6.94 -5.96
C GLU A 18 -7.67 7.91 -4.78
N LEU A 19 -7.99 7.42 -3.57
CA LEU A 19 -8.00 8.25 -2.37
C LEU A 19 -6.65 8.95 -2.12
N VAL A 20 -5.54 8.24 -2.31
CA VAL A 20 -4.19 8.76 -2.00
C VAL A 20 -3.61 9.59 -3.15
N PHE A 21 -3.75 9.11 -4.38
CA PHE A 21 -3.03 9.63 -5.55
C PHE A 21 -3.86 10.55 -6.43
N ASP A 22 -5.18 10.63 -6.21
CA ASP A 22 -6.07 11.56 -6.92
C ASP A 22 -6.74 12.53 -5.94
N ILE A 23 -7.50 12.01 -4.96
CA ILE A 23 -8.34 12.81 -4.07
C ILE A 23 -7.50 13.60 -3.04
N ASP A 24 -6.58 12.93 -2.33
CA ASP A 24 -5.72 13.56 -1.31
C ASP A 24 -4.36 14.01 -1.86
N TRP A 25 -4.24 14.22 -3.17
CA TRP A 25 -2.93 14.42 -3.80
C TRP A 25 -2.09 15.56 -3.18
N ASP A 26 -2.72 16.69 -2.85
CA ASP A 26 -2.01 17.81 -2.23
C ASP A 26 -1.49 17.49 -0.82
N TYR A 27 -2.26 16.72 -0.04
CA TYR A 27 -1.82 16.24 1.27
C TYR A 27 -0.68 15.23 1.10
N THR A 28 -0.85 14.26 0.20
CA THR A 28 0.16 13.26 -0.16
C THR A 28 1.50 13.89 -0.54
N LYS A 29 1.53 14.94 -1.38
CA LYS A 29 2.79 15.64 -1.74
C LYS A 29 3.51 16.20 -0.52
N ASN A 30 2.78 16.83 0.39
CA ASN A 30 3.38 17.39 1.60
C ASN A 30 3.91 16.29 2.52
N SER A 31 3.19 15.17 2.63
CA SER A 31 3.61 14.04 3.45
C SER A 31 4.83 13.30 2.89
N ILE A 32 5.00 13.22 1.57
CA ILE A 32 6.16 12.58 0.93
C ILE A 32 7.48 13.25 1.32
N VAL A 33 7.48 14.57 1.54
CA VAL A 33 8.69 15.35 1.85
C VAL A 33 8.92 15.53 3.35
N ASP A 34 8.05 14.98 4.19
CA ASP A 34 8.15 15.06 5.65
C ASP A 34 9.00 13.90 6.20
N GLU A 35 10.17 14.23 6.75
CA GLU A 35 11.13 13.28 7.33
C GLU A 35 10.57 12.51 8.55
N TYR A 36 9.49 13.00 9.17
CA TYR A 36 8.78 12.28 10.22
C TYR A 36 7.77 11.24 9.69
N LEU A 37 7.49 11.24 8.38
CA LEU A 37 6.50 10.36 7.73
C LEU A 37 7.12 9.33 6.77
N ILE A 38 8.29 9.64 6.20
CA ILE A 38 9.15 8.72 5.46
C ILE A 38 10.60 8.99 5.89
N ASP A 39 11.28 7.95 6.38
CA ASP A 39 12.71 8.00 6.67
C ASP A 39 13.55 8.29 5.40
N ILE A 40 14.76 8.83 5.55
CA ILE A 40 15.66 9.12 4.42
C ILE A 40 16.00 7.88 3.57
N HIS A 41 15.93 6.68 4.15
CA HIS A 41 16.10 5.41 3.45
C HIS A 41 14.77 4.70 3.17
N GLY A 42 13.66 5.29 3.60
CA GLY A 42 12.32 4.80 3.38
C GLY A 42 11.81 5.04 1.96
N THR A 43 10.71 4.36 1.66
CA THR A 43 9.96 4.51 0.42
C THR A 43 8.48 4.74 0.74
N PHE A 44 7.69 5.01 -0.29
CA PHE A 44 6.23 5.11 -0.12
C PHE A 44 5.60 3.83 0.47
N LEU A 45 6.08 2.65 0.05
CA LEU A 45 5.54 1.35 0.47
C LEU A 45 6.16 0.81 1.77
N ASP A 46 7.38 1.24 2.07
CA ASP A 46 8.12 0.90 3.28
C ASP A 46 8.82 2.15 3.83
N PRO A 47 8.10 3.00 4.58
CA PRO A 47 8.63 4.30 5.02
C PRO A 47 9.66 4.20 6.14
N PHE A 48 9.75 3.07 6.85
CA PHE A 48 10.65 2.87 7.99
C PHE A 48 11.30 1.47 7.94
N PRO A 49 12.16 1.20 6.94
CA PRO A 49 12.68 -0.14 6.66
C PRO A 49 13.46 -0.76 7.83
N GLY A 50 14.09 0.07 8.68
CA GLY A 50 14.85 -0.38 9.85
C GLY A 50 14.01 -0.63 11.10
N GLU A 51 12.76 -0.17 11.16
CA GLU A 51 11.92 -0.29 12.36
C GLU A 51 11.00 -1.51 12.33
N HIS A 52 10.95 -2.23 11.21
CA HIS A 52 10.17 -3.47 11.00
C HIS A 52 8.81 -3.44 11.72
N TYR A 53 7.99 -2.42 11.43
CA TYR A 53 6.60 -2.38 11.90
C TYR A 53 5.79 -3.47 11.20
N THR A 54 5.87 -4.69 11.70
CA THR A 54 5.15 -5.86 11.17
C THR A 54 3.68 -5.90 11.57
N GLY A 55 3.13 -4.81 12.12
CA GLY A 55 1.76 -4.78 12.61
C GLY A 55 1.21 -3.37 12.72
N GLY A 56 0.44 -2.95 11.71
CA GLY A 56 -0.52 -1.87 11.83
C GLY A 56 0.00 -0.44 11.62
N LYS A 57 1.24 -0.11 11.97
CA LYS A 57 1.71 1.30 11.97
C LYS A 57 2.12 1.87 10.62
N GLY A 58 1.22 1.85 9.65
CA GLY A 58 1.15 2.90 8.63
C GLY A 58 0.57 4.21 9.19
N ASP A 59 0.59 4.43 10.51
CA ASP A 59 -0.38 5.23 11.29
C ASP A 59 -0.24 6.75 11.23
N ASN A 60 0.79 7.29 10.57
CA ASN A 60 1.01 8.74 10.54
C ASN A 60 0.54 9.41 9.25
N TRP A 61 -0.08 8.66 8.34
CA TRP A 61 -0.48 9.15 7.02
C TRP A 61 -1.80 8.54 6.56
N ALA A 62 -2.89 9.04 7.16
CA ALA A 62 -4.30 8.91 6.77
C ALA A 62 -4.61 7.80 5.73
N ASN A 63 -4.89 8.19 4.48
CA ASN A 63 -5.32 7.25 3.44
C ASN A 63 -4.19 6.33 2.93
N ARG A 64 -2.92 6.65 3.17
CA ARG A 64 -1.80 5.75 2.84
C ARG A 64 -1.91 4.45 3.66
N SER A 65 -2.33 4.53 4.92
CA SER A 65 -2.47 3.34 5.78
C SER A 65 -3.44 2.33 5.15
N SER A 66 -4.61 2.80 4.71
CA SER A 66 -5.64 1.98 4.04
C SER A 66 -5.12 1.42 2.72
N PHE A 67 -4.46 2.26 1.90
CA PHE A 67 -3.86 1.80 0.66
C PHE A 67 -2.80 0.71 0.87
N LEU A 68 -1.90 0.86 1.85
CA LEU A 68 -0.88 -0.15 2.14
C LEU A 68 -1.50 -1.46 2.64
N ALA A 69 -2.59 -1.41 3.40
CA ALA A 69 -3.34 -2.59 3.80
C ALA A 69 -3.93 -3.31 2.56
N ALA A 70 -4.68 -2.59 1.74
CA ALA A 70 -5.29 -3.13 0.52
C ALA A 70 -4.25 -3.69 -0.46
N TYR A 71 -3.13 -3.00 -0.66
CA TYR A 71 -2.01 -3.48 -1.47
C TYR A 71 -1.42 -4.78 -0.94
N ARG A 72 -1.14 -4.87 0.36
CA ARG A 72 -0.54 -6.06 0.97
C ARG A 72 -1.49 -7.25 0.91
N GLU A 73 -2.77 -7.03 1.14
CA GLU A 73 -3.80 -8.08 1.04
C GLU A 73 -3.97 -8.57 -0.41
N LEU A 74 -4.11 -7.67 -1.39
CA LEU A 74 -4.21 -8.04 -2.80
C LEU A 74 -2.95 -8.78 -3.27
N LYS A 75 -1.76 -8.30 -2.89
CA LYS A 75 -0.49 -8.96 -3.23
C LYS A 75 -0.39 -10.36 -2.63
N ALA A 76 -0.72 -10.51 -1.34
CA ALA A 76 -0.69 -11.82 -0.67
C ALA A 76 -1.66 -12.81 -1.32
N PHE A 77 -2.88 -12.36 -1.65
CA PHE A 77 -3.86 -13.15 -2.38
C PHE A 77 -3.36 -13.52 -3.78
N ALA A 78 -2.84 -12.56 -4.55
CA ALA A 78 -2.33 -12.83 -5.89
C ALA A 78 -1.18 -13.86 -5.87
N ILE A 79 -0.34 -13.86 -4.84
CA ILE A 79 0.69 -14.89 -4.65
C ILE A 79 0.08 -16.25 -4.32
N SER A 80 -0.89 -16.32 -3.39
CA SER A 80 -1.52 -17.60 -3.01
C SER A 80 -2.24 -18.27 -4.18
N GLU A 81 -2.86 -17.46 -5.04
CA GLU A 81 -3.60 -17.93 -6.21
C GLU A 81 -2.71 -18.14 -7.45
N GLY A 82 -1.40 -17.89 -7.35
CA GLY A 82 -0.48 -18.00 -8.50
C GLY A 82 -0.72 -16.96 -9.61
N LEU A 83 -1.41 -15.86 -9.29
CA LEU A 83 -1.67 -14.74 -10.19
C LEU A 83 -0.49 -13.76 -10.27
N TYR A 84 0.41 -13.81 -9.28
CA TYR A 84 1.59 -12.96 -9.21
C TYR A 84 2.78 -13.73 -8.61
N ASN A 85 3.92 -13.67 -9.30
CA ASN A 85 5.18 -14.23 -8.84
C ASN A 85 6.18 -13.08 -8.57
N PRO A 86 6.57 -12.82 -7.31
CA PRO A 86 7.50 -11.74 -6.98
C PRO A 86 8.93 -11.97 -7.47
N ASP A 87 9.29 -13.21 -7.80
CA ASP A 87 10.62 -13.57 -8.31
C ASP A 87 10.71 -13.44 -9.84
N GLU A 88 9.58 -13.25 -10.53
CA GLU A 88 9.56 -12.93 -11.95
C GLU A 88 9.87 -11.44 -12.15
N ALA A 89 10.80 -11.16 -13.07
CA ALA A 89 11.10 -9.79 -13.43
C ALA A 89 9.86 -9.12 -14.04
N PRO A 90 9.59 -7.84 -13.71
CA PRO A 90 8.49 -7.10 -14.31
C PRO A 90 8.62 -6.93 -15.82
#